data_AF-A0AAV1U5G3-F1
#
_entry.id   AF-A0AAV1U5G3-F1
#
_cell.length_a   1.000
_cell.length_b   1.000
_cell.length_c   1.000
_cell.angle_alpha   90.00
_cell.angle_beta   90.00
_cell.angle_gamma   90.00
#
_symmetry.space_group_name_H-M   'P 1'
#
loop_
_entity.id
_entity.type
_entity.pdbx_description
1 polymer ?
#
loop_
_entity_poly.entity_id
_entity_poly.type
_entity_poly.pdbx_seq_one_letter_code
_entity_poly.pdbx_strand_id
1 'polypeptide(L)'
;MNSTRFVLSVCAAYKNVMEQLDANTAFLNSGLVELVYAEDTFGVMNAKGTLCKWEKTVYGSKKATSAQDKIIYRVFLQSGF
;
A
#
# COMPACT_ATOMS: atom_id res chain seq x y z
N MET A 1 -14.00 8.72 16.13
CA MET A 1 -13.00 9.65 16.67
C MET A 1 -11.61 9.01 16.58
N ASN A 2 -11.22 8.56 15.38
CA ASN A 2 -10.09 7.63 15.17
C ASN A 2 -9.19 8.12 14.02
N SER A 3 -8.83 9.40 14.01
CA SER A 3 -7.88 9.91 13.01
C SER A 3 -6.46 9.59 13.45
N THR A 4 -5.57 9.24 12.51
CA THR A 4 -4.13 9.07 12.75
C THR A 4 -3.54 10.23 13.55
N ARG A 5 -3.97 11.47 13.28
CA ARG A 5 -3.50 12.66 14.01
C ARG A 5 -3.84 12.63 15.50
N PHE A 6 -5.01 12.10 15.86
CA PHE A 6 -5.40 11.95 17.26
C PHE A 6 -4.51 10.92 17.97
N VAL A 7 -4.30 9.76 17.34
CA VAL A 7 -3.41 8.70 17.88
C VAL A 7 -1.98 9.23 18.06
N LEU A 8 -1.44 9.93 17.07
CA LEU A 8 -0.12 10.55 17.16
C LEU A 8 -0.03 11.59 18.27
N SER A 9 -1.07 12.41 18.46
CA SER A 9 -1.10 13.41 19.54
C SER A 9 -1.08 12.77 20.93
N VAL A 10 -1.76 11.63 21.10
CA VAL A 10 -1.74 10.85 22.35
C VAL A 10 -0.34 10.28 22.57
N CYS A 11 0.25 9.61 21.58
CA CYS A 11 1.61 9.08 21.70
C CYS A 11 2.64 10.17 22.05
N ALA A 12 2.51 11.36 21.44
CA ALA A 12 3.36 12.50 21.76
C ALA A 12 3.17 13.00 23.20
N ALA A 13 1.92 13.10 23.68
CA ALA A 13 1.62 13.51 25.05
C ALA A 13 2.20 12.55 26.10
N TYR A 14 2.19 11.25 25.80
CA TYR A 14 2.78 10.21 26.65
C TYR A 14 4.29 10.00 26.44
N LYS A 15 4.92 10.78 25.55
CA LYS A 15 6.36 10.66 25.21
C LYS A 15 6.75 9.26 24.72
N ASN A 16 5.84 8.58 24.03
CA ASN A 16 6.15 7.31 23.39
C ASN A 16 7.19 7.53 22.29
N VAL A 17 8.16 6.61 22.18
CA VAL A 17 9.03 6.55 21.02
C VAL A 17 8.19 6.12 19.81
N MET A 18 8.26 6.89 18.73
CA MET A 18 7.54 6.61 17.49
C MET A 18 8.52 6.42 16.35
N GLU A 19 8.35 5.33 15.61
CA GLU A 19 9.13 5.04 14.41
C GLU A 19 8.19 5.05 13.20
N GLN A 20 8.64 5.69 12.12
CA GLN A 20 7.93 5.66 10.86
C GLN A 20 8.53 4.54 10.01
N LEU A 21 7.69 3.57 9.65
CA LEU A 21 8.06 2.47 8.77
C LEU A 21 7.48 2.71 7.38
N ASP A 22 8.32 2.61 6.35
CA ASP A 22 7.91 2.53 4.95
C ASP A 22 8.19 1.13 4.42
N ALA A 23 7.14 0.45 3.98
CA ALA A 23 7.21 -0.94 3.53
C ALA A 23 7.18 -0.98 1.99
N ASN A 24 8.35 -0.80 1.37
CA ASN A 24 8.52 -0.63 -0.07
C ASN A 24 7.79 -1.69 -0.93
N THR A 25 7.78 -2.94 -0.48
CA THR A 25 7.21 -4.07 -1.25
C THR A 25 5.81 -4.47 -0.82
N ALA A 26 5.24 -3.86 0.21
CA ALA A 26 3.96 -4.31 0.76
C ALA A 26 2.79 -4.16 -0.25
N PHE A 27 2.85 -3.18 -1.14
CA PHE A 27 1.88 -3.03 -2.24
C PHE A 27 1.92 -4.20 -3.23
N LEU A 28 3.09 -4.82 -3.44
CA LEU A 28 3.25 -6.01 -4.27
C LEU A 28 2.74 -7.29 -3.59
N ASN A 29 2.11 -7.18 -2.43
CA ASN A 29 1.43 -8.30 -1.77
C ASN A 29 -0.08 -8.10 -1.69
N SER A 30 -0.60 -6.91 -2.08
CA SER A 30 -2.03 -6.67 -2.24
C SER A 30 -2.51 -6.93 -3.66
N GLY A 31 -3.50 -7.81 -3.76
CA GLY A 31 -4.24 -8.02 -5.01
C GLY A 31 -5.06 -6.79 -5.38
N LEU A 32 -5.17 -6.53 -6.68
CA LEU A 32 -6.13 -5.57 -7.22
C LEU A 32 -7.52 -6.21 -7.29
N VAL A 33 -8.53 -5.55 -6.75
CA VAL A 33 -9.94 -5.99 -6.86
C VAL A 33 -10.50 -5.73 -8.26
N GLU A 34 -9.96 -4.71 -8.95
CA GLU A 34 -10.38 -4.30 -10.29
C GLU A 34 -9.29 -4.63 -11.32
N LEU A 35 -9.68 -5.00 -12.54
CA LEU A 35 -8.72 -5.16 -13.64
C LEU A 35 -8.17 -3.78 -14.04
N VAL A 36 -6.89 -3.56 -13.77
CA VAL A 36 -6.18 -2.38 -14.25
C VAL A 36 -5.27 -2.82 -15.39
N TYR A 37 -5.48 -2.20 -16.56
CA TYR A 37 -4.54 -2.28 -17.67
C TYR A 37 -3.69 -1.01 -17.65
N ALA A 38 -2.37 -1.16 -17.66
CA ALA A 38 -1.46 -0.05 -17.85
C ALA A 38 -0.96 -0.06 -19.29
N GLU A 39 -0.89 1.15 -19.87
CA GLU A 39 -0.10 1.36 -21.07
C GLU A 39 1.36 1.06 -20.77
N ASP A 40 2.07 0.57 -21.79
CA ASP A 40 3.48 0.22 -21.68
C ASP A 40 4.27 1.38 -21.07
N THR A 41 4.92 1.10 -19.95
CA THR A 41 5.78 2.07 -19.28
C THR A 41 6.97 2.40 -20.18
N PHE A 42 7.25 3.70 -20.33
CA PHE A 42 8.42 4.22 -21.03
C PHE A 42 9.69 3.44 -20.63
N GLY A 43 10.33 2.75 -21.58
CA GLY A 43 11.57 2.00 -21.35
C GLY A 43 11.55 0.53 -21.79
N VAL A 44 10.40 -0.03 -22.14
CA VAL A 44 10.32 -1.38 -22.75
C VAL A 44 10.57 -1.26 -24.25
N MET A 45 11.77 -1.62 -24.72
CA MET A 45 12.03 -1.74 -26.16
C MET A 45 11.17 -2.88 -26.72
N ASN A 46 10.35 -2.58 -27.74
CA ASN A 46 9.35 -3.46 -28.39
C ASN A 46 7.96 -3.54 -27.75
N ALA A 47 7.60 -2.56 -26.92
CA ALA A 47 6.23 -2.26 -26.48
C ALA A 47 5.32 -1.81 -27.65
N LYS A 48 5.01 -2.69 -28.61
CA LYS A 48 4.03 -2.39 -29.68
C LYS A 48 2.60 -2.49 -29.13
N GLY A 49 2.20 -1.51 -28.32
CA GLY A 49 0.82 -1.35 -27.85
C GLY A 49 0.33 -2.53 -26.98
N THR A 50 1.22 -3.11 -26.16
CA THR A 50 0.81 -4.21 -25.28
C THR A 50 0.23 -3.63 -24.02
N LEU A 51 -1.03 -3.97 -23.71
CA LEU A 51 -1.65 -3.61 -22.45
C LEU A 51 -1.26 -4.65 -21.39
N CYS A 52 -0.58 -4.21 -20.34
CA CYS A 52 -0.21 -5.07 -19.23
C CYS A 52 -1.33 -5.08 -18.19
N LYS A 53 -1.86 -6.27 -17.87
CA LYS A 53 -2.79 -6.44 -16.74
C LYS A 53 -2.00 -6.45 -15.44
N TRP A 54 -2.38 -5.59 -14.51
CA TRP A 54 -1.83 -5.59 -13.16
C TRP A 54 -2.67 -6.49 -12.26
N GLU A 55 -2.02 -7.52 -11.69
CA GLU A 55 -2.66 -8.38 -10.68
C GLU A 55 -2.43 -7.88 -9.26
N LYS A 56 -1.40 -7.04 -9.09
CA LYS A 56 -1.00 -6.50 -7.79
C LYS A 56 -1.02 -4.98 -7.82
N THR A 57 -1.33 -4.38 -6.68
CA THR A 57 -1.26 -2.93 -6.55
C THR A 57 0.19 -2.45 -6.63
N VAL A 58 0.40 -1.31 -7.27
CA VAL A 58 1.72 -0.66 -7.33
C VAL A 58 1.71 0.63 -6.51
N TYR A 59 2.91 1.07 -6.14
CA TYR A 59 3.11 2.34 -5.44
C TYR A 59 2.50 3.51 -6.23
N GLY A 60 1.91 4.48 -5.53
CA GLY A 60 1.27 5.65 -6.14
C GLY A 60 -0.11 5.40 -6.77
N SER A 61 -0.60 4.15 -6.83
CA SER A 61 -1.98 3.89 -7.23
C SER A 61 -2.96 4.33 -6.13
N LYS A 62 -4.01 5.09 -6.51
CA LYS A 62 -5.05 5.58 -5.58
C LYS A 62 -5.73 4.46 -4.77
N LYS A 63 -5.75 3.24 -5.31
CA LYS A 63 -6.37 2.06 -4.66
C LYS A 63 -5.39 1.29 -3.78
N ALA A 64 -4.08 1.52 -3.94
CA ALA A 64 -3.03 0.77 -3.27
C ALA A 64 -3.16 0.84 -1.74
N THR A 65 -3.39 2.04 -1.20
CA THR A 65 -3.56 2.26 0.25
C THR A 65 -4.71 1.45 0.82
N SER A 66 -5.87 1.41 0.15
CA SER A 66 -7.05 0.70 0.65
C SER A 66 -6.91 -0.83 0.60
N ALA A 67 -6.21 -1.36 -0.40
CA ALA A 67 -5.97 -2.80 -0.52
C ALA A 67 -4.91 -3.26 0.49
N GLN A 68 -3.87 -2.45 0.68
CA GLN A 68 -2.79 -2.72 1.61
C GLN A 68 -3.24 -2.61 3.08
N ASP A 69 -4.09 -1.65 3.43
CA ASP A 69 -4.61 -1.46 4.79
C ASP A 69 -5.27 -2.74 5.35
N LYS A 70 -6.09 -3.42 4.52
CA LYS A 70 -6.72 -4.70 4.88
C LYS A 70 -5.71 -5.83 5.13
N ILE A 71 -4.64 -5.87 4.34
CA ILE A 71 -3.60 -6.90 4.47
C ILE A 71 -2.74 -6.65 5.69
N ILE A 72 -2.30 -5.40 5.88
CA ILE A 72 -1.53 -4.98 7.04
C ILE A 72 -2.31 -5.29 8.32
N TYR A 73 -3.60 -4.93 8.36
CA TYR A 73 -4.46 -5.25 9.50
C TYR A 73 -4.49 -6.74 9.80
N ARG A 74 -4.68 -7.59 8.78
CA ARG A 74 -4.67 -9.05 8.94
C ARG A 74 -3.33 -9.58 9.44
N VAL A 75 -2.22 -9.10 8.89
CA VAL A 75 -0.87 -9.54 9.26
C VAL A 75 -0.55 -9.15 10.70
N PHE A 76 -0.93 -7.94 11.13
CA PHE A 76 -0.75 -7.49 12.51
C PHE A 76 -1.55 -8.33 13.50
N LEU A 77 -2.83 -8.60 13.22
CA LEU A 77 -3.65 -9.50 14.06
C LEU A 77 -3.02 -10.91 14.18
N GLN A 78 -2.53 -11.46 13.07
CA GLN A 78 -1.87 -12.77 13.06
C GLN A 78 -0.55 -12.77 13.84
N SER A 79 0.10 -11.61 13.94
CA SER A 79 1.37 -11.42 14.66
C SER A 79 1.17 -11.02 16.12
N GLY A 80 -0.09 -10.91 16.59
CA GLY A 80 -0.43 -10.59 17.98
C GLY A 80 -0.46 -9.09 18.31
N PHE A 81 -0.59 -8.23 17.30
CA PHE A 81 -0.81 -6.79 17.44
C PHE A 81 -2.30 -6.42 17.37
#